data_AF-A0A496B0P9-F1
#
_entry.id   AF-A0A496B0P9-F1
#
_cell.length_a   1.000
_cell.length_b   1.000
_cell.length_c   1.000
_cell.angle_alpha   90.00
_cell.angle_beta   90.00
_cell.angle_gamma   90.00
#
_symmetry.space_group_name_H-M   'P 1'
#
loop_
_entity.id
_entity.type
_entity.pdbx_description
1 polymer ?
#
loop_
_entity_poly.entity_id
_entity_poly.type
_entity_poly.pdbx_seq_one_letter_code
_entity_poly.pdbx_strand_id
1 'polypeptide(L)'
;METLKIREIASVKMLDIEMSEDEFDVCEKCLEYVLQSCSPDEIEQVSGATQEELEEIWRQMVATLRKHTDLREAPSISGIGV
;
A
#
# COMPACT_ATOMS: atom_id res chain seq x y z
N MET A 1 -12.40 1.41 -47.42
CA MET A 1 -11.51 0.95 -46.33
C MET A 1 -12.13 1.41 -45.04
N GLU A 2 -12.57 0.49 -44.20
CA GLU A 2 -13.08 0.80 -42.87
C GLU A 2 -11.93 0.77 -41.86
N THR A 3 -11.76 1.84 -41.11
CA THR A 3 -10.76 1.96 -40.04
C THR A 3 -11.31 1.35 -38.76
N LEU A 4 -10.73 0.22 -38.34
CA LEU A 4 -10.95 -0.37 -37.01
C LEU A 4 -10.27 0.50 -35.94
N LYS A 5 -11.04 1.03 -34.98
CA LYS A 5 -10.50 1.67 -33.78
C LYS A 5 -10.23 0.60 -32.73
N ILE A 6 -8.96 0.23 -32.57
CA ILE A 6 -8.53 -0.63 -31.45
C ILE A 6 -8.29 0.29 -30.24
N ARG A 7 -9.01 0.03 -29.15
CA ARG A 7 -8.81 0.69 -27.86
C ARG A 7 -8.36 -0.37 -26.88
N GLU A 8 -7.06 -0.37 -26.56
CA GLU A 8 -6.50 -1.22 -25.52
C GLU A 8 -6.86 -0.61 -24.15
N ILE A 9 -7.63 -1.33 -23.35
CA ILE A 9 -7.87 -1.00 -21.95
C ILE A 9 -6.81 -1.78 -21.17
N ALA A 10 -5.86 -1.07 -20.56
CA ALA A 10 -4.81 -1.66 -19.75
C ALA A 10 -5.40 -2.59 -18.68
N SER A 11 -4.80 -3.77 -18.52
CA SER A 11 -5.26 -4.81 -17.59
C SER A 11 -5.28 -4.27 -16.15
N VAL A 12 -6.48 -4.13 -15.57
CA VAL A 12 -6.67 -3.88 -14.15
C VAL A 12 -6.80 -5.24 -13.46
N LYS A 13 -5.93 -5.52 -12.48
CA LYS A 13 -6.09 -6.66 -11.57
C LYS A 13 -6.76 -6.16 -10.30
N MET A 14 -8.00 -6.59 -10.09
CA MET A 14 -8.68 -6.43 -8.80
C MET A 14 -8.25 -7.57 -7.88
N LEU A 15 -7.91 -7.26 -6.63
CA LEU A 15 -7.46 -8.21 -5.63
C LEU A 15 -8.38 -8.11 -4.41
N ASP A 16 -8.84 -9.25 -3.92
CA ASP A 16 -9.43 -9.38 -2.58
C ASP A 16 -8.32 -9.83 -1.63
N ILE A 17 -7.99 -8.99 -0.65
CA ILE A 17 -6.93 -9.25 0.34
C ILE A 17 -7.60 -9.36 1.71
N GLU A 18 -7.43 -10.51 2.36
CA GLU A 18 -7.75 -10.69 3.77
C GLU A 18 -6.44 -10.56 4.57
N MET A 19 -6.40 -9.62 5.50
CA MET A 19 -5.21 -9.31 6.30
C MET A 19 -5.66 -8.94 7.72
N SER A 20 -4.97 -9.45 8.73
CA SER A 20 -5.15 -9.02 10.11
C SER A 20 -4.57 -7.63 10.36
N GLU A 21 -4.98 -6.97 11.44
CA GLU A 21 -4.45 -5.65 11.82
C GLU A 21 -2.94 -5.69 12.03
N ASP A 22 -2.42 -6.72 12.70
CA ASP A 22 -0.99 -6.91 12.94
C ASP A 22 -0.19 -7.07 11.63
N GLU A 23 -0.72 -7.83 10.66
CA GLU A 23 -0.08 -8.00 9.36
C GLU A 23 -0.06 -6.68 8.58
N PHE A 24 -1.12 -5.88 8.69
CA PHE A 24 -1.18 -4.56 8.07
C PHE A 24 -0.17 -3.59 8.69
N ASP A 25 -0.08 -3.54 10.02
CA ASP A 25 0.90 -2.73 10.74
C ASP A 25 2.34 -3.08 10.35
N VAL A 26 2.63 -4.36 10.10
CA VAL A 26 3.93 -4.80 9.59
C VAL A 26 4.15 -4.30 8.16
N CYS A 27 3.16 -4.42 7.28
CA CYS A 27 3.24 -3.88 5.91
C CYS A 27 3.48 -2.36 5.90
N GLU A 28 2.79 -1.63 6.78
CA GLU A 28 2.97 -0.18 6.99
C GLU A 28 4.42 0.15 7.32
N LYS A 29 4.96 -0.48 8.36
CA LYS A 29 6.33 -0.23 8.82
C LYS A 29 7.38 -0.65 7.79
N CYS A 30 7.14 -1.73 7.04
CA CYS A 30 8.01 -2.14 5.95
C CYS A 30 8.07 -1.07 4.86
N LEU A 31 6.92 -0.51 4.47
CA LEU A 31 6.88 0.49 3.42
C LEU A 31 7.48 1.82 3.87
N GLU A 32 7.20 2.23 5.11
CA GLU A 32 7.84 3.40 5.73
C GLU A 32 9.36 3.25 5.77
N TYR A 33 9.87 2.07 6.15
CA TYR A 33 11.31 1.80 6.17
C TYR A 33 11.93 1.95 4.78
N VAL A 34 11.29 1.41 3.74
CA VAL A 34 11.77 1.53 2.35
C VAL A 34 11.81 2.99 1.93
N LEU A 35 10.74 3.76 2.15
CA LEU A 35 10.68 5.18 1.78
C LEU A 35 11.70 6.05 2.52
N GLN A 36 12.08 5.67 3.75
CA GLN A 36 13.06 6.43 4.55
C GLN A 36 14.51 5.99 4.32
N SER A 37 14.73 4.73 3.98
CA SER A 37 16.07 4.12 4.01
C SER A 37 16.64 3.85 2.62
N CYS A 38 15.81 3.70 1.60
CA CYS A 38 16.25 3.45 0.24
C CYS A 38 16.35 4.76 -0.54
N SER A 39 17.34 4.84 -1.43
CA SER A 39 17.43 5.93 -2.39
C SER A 39 16.32 5.80 -3.46
N PRO A 40 15.93 6.91 -4.12
CA PRO A 40 14.94 6.88 -5.20
C PRO A 40 15.28 5.86 -6.30
N ASP A 41 16.55 5.77 -6.68
CA ASP A 41 17.03 4.83 -7.69
C ASP A 41 16.84 3.36 -7.26
N GLU A 42 17.09 3.04 -5.98
CA GLU A 42 16.87 1.70 -5.45
C GLU A 42 15.37 1.34 -5.40
N ILE A 43 14.52 2.31 -5.02
CA ILE A 43 13.06 2.15 -4.99
C ILE A 43 12.56 1.85 -6.41
N GLU A 44 12.99 2.63 -7.40
CA GLU A 44 12.58 2.45 -8.79
C GLU A 44 13.11 1.12 -9.36
N GLN A 45 14.34 0.73 -9.03
CA GLN A 45 14.92 -0.53 -9.48
C GLN A 45 14.16 -1.76 -8.93
N VAL A 46 13.72 -1.72 -7.67
CA VAL A 46 13.07 -2.86 -7.01
C VAL A 46 11.58 -2.92 -7.30
N SER A 47 10.90 -1.77 -7.25
CA SER A 47 9.44 -1.71 -7.37
C SER A 47 8.96 -1.44 -8.79
N GLY A 48 9.81 -0.85 -9.64
CA GLY A 48 9.42 -0.33 -10.95
C GLY A 48 8.59 0.96 -10.88
N ALA A 49 8.40 1.53 -9.69
CA ALA A 49 7.68 2.77 -9.44
C ALA A 49 8.63 3.84 -8.91
N THR A 50 8.36 5.09 -9.27
CA THR A 50 9.05 6.23 -8.65
C THR A 50 8.68 6.33 -7.17
N GLN A 51 9.52 7.00 -6.38
CA GLN A 51 9.23 7.24 -4.97
C GLN A 51 7.88 7.96 -4.78
N GLU A 52 7.57 8.96 -5.62
CA GLU A 52 6.30 9.71 -5.55
C GLU A 52 5.09 8.81 -5.82
N GLU A 53 5.17 7.92 -6.82
CA GLU A 53 4.12 6.95 -7.11
C GLU A 53 3.92 5.97 -5.95
N LEU A 54 5.03 5.49 -5.36
CA LEU A 54 4.98 4.58 -4.22
C LEU A 54 4.34 5.25 -2.99
N GLU A 55 4.69 6.51 -2.71
CA GLU A 55 4.10 7.30 -1.62
C GLU A 55 2.60 7.53 -1.83
N GLU A 56 2.16 7.78 -3.07
CA GLU A 56 0.75 7.96 -3.38
C GLU A 56 -0.04 6.65 -3.27
N ILE A 57 0.51 5.53 -3.77
CA ILE A 57 -0.07 4.19 -3.61
C ILE A 57 -0.23 3.86 -2.11
N TRP A 58 0.82 4.12 -1.34
CA TRP A 58 0.83 3.92 0.11
C TRP A 58 -0.28 4.72 0.79
N ARG A 59 -0.36 6.02 0.51
CA ARG A 59 -1.38 6.91 1.07
C ARG A 59 -2.80 6.44 0.75
N GLN A 60 -3.05 6.03 -0.49
CA GLN A 60 -4.35 5.51 -0.93
C GLN A 60 -4.71 4.20 -0.23
N MET A 61 -3.73 3.31 -0.04
CA MET A 61 -3.94 2.04 0.65
C MET A 61 -4.28 2.26 2.12
N VAL A 62 -3.51 3.09 2.83
CA VAL A 62 -3.80 3.46 4.24
C VAL A 62 -5.16 4.12 4.38
N ALA A 63 -5.48 5.08 3.51
CA ALA A 63 -6.75 5.79 3.57
C ALA A 63 -7.95 4.88 3.28
N THR A 64 -7.79 3.91 2.39
CA THR A 64 -8.83 2.91 2.08
C THR A 64 -9.03 1.97 3.26
N LEU A 65 -7.94 1.46 3.82
CA LEU A 65 -8.01 0.51 4.92
C LEU A 65 -8.55 1.17 6.18
N ARG A 66 -8.05 2.34 6.61
CA ARG A 66 -8.58 3.04 7.80
C ARG A 66 -10.10 3.31 7.71
N LYS A 67 -10.65 3.59 6.53
CA LYS A 67 -12.11 3.72 6.33
C LYS A 67 -12.88 2.43 6.60
N HIS A 68 -12.24 1.27 6.42
CA HIS A 68 -12.80 -0.06 6.63
C HIS A 68 -12.43 -0.67 7.99
N THR A 69 -11.34 -0.21 8.62
CA THR A 69 -10.88 -0.62 9.97
C THR A 69 -11.43 0.24 11.11
N ASP A 70 -12.30 1.23 10.85
CA ASP A 70 -13.04 2.03 11.86
C ASP A 70 -14.03 1.20 12.74
N LEU A 71 -13.81 -0.10 12.85
CA LEU A 71 -14.37 -1.00 13.85
C LEU A 71 -13.29 -1.41 14.87
N ARG A 72 -12.75 -0.42 15.60
CA ARG A 72 -12.41 -0.46 17.05
C ARG A 72 -11.17 0.37 17.35
N GLU A 73 -11.40 1.56 17.91
CA GLU A 73 -10.59 1.92 19.06
C GLU A 73 -10.83 0.87 20.16
N ALA A 74 -9.80 0.10 20.51
CA ALA A 74 -9.74 -0.64 21.76
C ALA A 74 -8.33 -0.50 22.36
N PRO A 75 -8.21 -0.39 23.69
CA PRO A 75 -7.19 0.42 24.32
C PRO A 75 -5.80 -0.23 24.31
N SER A 76 -4.80 0.63 24.24
CA SER A 76 -3.40 0.39 24.57
C SER A 76 -3.24 -0.58 25.75
N ILE A 77 -2.60 -1.72 25.50
CA ILE A 77 -2.15 -2.62 26.56
C ILE A 77 -0.95 -1.95 27.24
N SER A 78 -1.26 -1.07 28.18
CA SER A 78 -0.35 -0.75 29.28
C SER A 78 -0.33 -1.94 30.23
N GLY A 79 0.85 -2.55 30.41
CA GLY A 79 1.06 -3.54 31.46
C GLY A 79 1.52 -4.91 30.98
N ILE A 80 2.75 -5.00 30.46
CA ILE A 80 3.57 -6.18 30.75
C ILE A 80 4.54 -5.74 31.84
N GLY A 81 4.18 -6.04 33.08
CA GLY A 81 5.06 -5.91 34.23
C GLY A 81 6.24 -6.86 34.08
N VAL A 82 7.43 -6.34 34.41
CA VAL A 82 8.68 -7.10 34.63
C VAL A 82 8.49 -8.09 35.76
#